data_AF-A0A243W5J3-F1
#
_entry.id   AF-A0A243W5J3-F1
#
_cell.length_a   1.000
_cell.length_b   1.000
_cell.length_c   1.000
_cell.angle_alpha   90.00
_cell.angle_beta   90.00
_cell.angle_gamma   90.00
#
_symmetry.space_group_name_H-M   'P 1'
#
loop_
_entity.id
_entity.type
_entity.pdbx_description
1 polymer ?
#
loop_
_entity_poly.entity_id
_entity_poly.type
_entity_poly.pdbx_seq_one_letter_code
_entity_poly.pdbx_strand_id
1 'polypeptide(L)'
;MRSLLNTLISVATGPKTVEAAKISLQVSPYLLIAKQLVEKYLFSDWDFLSFLLVLILVDTVMGVQRSWKLRTVSSRGFSRIFIKLCLYANMLILSHVMTHFTVRGNPNVLFQWFDYFMYSCMMAREGLSILEHIAFIEPRMVPKALRLRLAVIADEGIVAIPSAASAAAPEPAQPVTASIESPPIDGVLQ
;
A
#
# COMPACT_ATOMS: atom_id res chain seq x y z
N MET A 1 -1.48 12.92 -54.95
CA MET A 1 -1.76 13.78 -53.77
C MET A 1 -3.25 14.11 -53.58
N ARG A 2 -3.97 14.62 -54.59
CA ARG A 2 -5.40 14.98 -54.46
C ARG A 2 -6.34 13.81 -54.11
N SER A 3 -6.05 12.59 -54.59
CA SER A 3 -6.85 11.40 -54.29
C SER A 3 -6.80 11.01 -52.81
N LEU A 4 -5.62 10.97 -52.18
CA LEU A 4 -5.47 10.70 -50.74
C LEU A 4 -6.17 11.75 -49.87
N LEU A 5 -6.14 13.02 -50.29
CA LEU A 5 -6.80 14.10 -49.57
C LEU A 5 -8.33 13.91 -49.56
N ASN A 6 -8.92 13.55 -50.71
CA ASN A 6 -10.35 13.31 -50.82
C ASN A 6 -10.79 12.05 -50.06
N THR A 7 -9.95 11.01 -49.99
CA THR A 7 -10.22 9.82 -49.18
C THR A 7 -10.15 10.13 -47.69
N LEU A 8 -9.18 10.93 -47.25
CA LEU A 8 -9.07 11.38 -45.84
C LEU A 8 -10.27 12.26 -45.44
N ILE A 9 -10.70 13.17 -46.30
CA ILE A 9 -11.88 14.00 -46.06
C ILE A 9 -13.14 13.12 -45.99
N SER A 10 -13.32 12.19 -46.93
CA SER A 10 -14.46 11.27 -46.94
C SER A 10 -14.52 10.35 -45.71
N VAL A 11 -13.37 9.94 -45.17
CA VAL A 11 -13.30 9.14 -43.94
C VAL A 11 -13.57 10.03 -42.71
N ALA A 12 -13.01 11.24 -42.68
CA ALA A 12 -13.20 12.19 -41.59
C ALA A 12 -14.63 12.77 -41.50
N THR A 13 -15.35 12.85 -42.63
CA THR A 13 -16.74 13.34 -42.69
C THR A 13 -17.76 12.23 -42.91
N GLY A 14 -17.36 10.95 -42.76
CA GLY A 14 -18.29 9.83 -42.81
C GLY A 14 -19.39 9.97 -41.75
N PRO A 15 -20.62 9.50 -41.99
CA PRO A 15 -21.72 9.64 -41.03
C PRO A 15 -21.37 9.05 -39.66
N LYS A 16 -20.62 7.94 -39.62
CA LYS A 16 -20.15 7.32 -38.36
C LYS A 16 -19.11 8.17 -37.62
N THR A 17 -18.23 8.89 -38.34
CA THR A 17 -17.20 9.74 -37.72
C THR A 17 -17.77 11.06 -37.24
N VAL A 18 -18.77 11.61 -37.95
CA VAL A 18 -19.53 12.79 -37.51
C VAL A 18 -20.38 12.49 -36.28
N GLU A 19 -21.05 11.34 -36.23
CA GLU A 19 -21.81 10.91 -35.04
C GLU A 19 -20.87 10.65 -33.84
N ALA A 20 -19.73 9.98 -34.06
CA ALA A 20 -18.72 9.80 -33.01
C ALA A 20 -18.12 11.14 -32.53
N ALA A 21 -17.90 12.11 -33.43
CA ALA A 21 -17.41 13.43 -33.08
C ALA A 21 -18.43 14.21 -32.23
N LYS A 22 -19.72 14.17 -32.59
CA LYS A 22 -20.80 14.79 -31.79
C LYS A 22 -20.88 14.17 -30.39
N ILE A 23 -20.82 12.84 -30.29
CA ILE A 23 -20.81 12.13 -29.00
C ILE A 23 -19.58 12.55 -28.19
N SER A 24 -18.40 12.61 -28.82
CA SER A 24 -17.18 13.05 -28.12
C SER A 24 -17.28 14.48 -27.60
N LEU A 25 -17.89 15.39 -28.38
CA LEU A 25 -18.01 16.80 -28.03
C LEU A 25 -19.03 17.02 -26.89
N GLN A 26 -20.11 16.23 -26.89
CA GLN A 26 -21.11 16.24 -25.81
C GLN A 26 -20.61 15.56 -24.53
N VAL A 27 -19.81 14.50 -24.64
CA VAL A 27 -19.29 13.74 -23.49
C VAL A 27 -18.04 14.40 -22.87
N SER A 28 -17.27 15.14 -23.67
CA SER A 28 -16.05 15.87 -23.23
C SER A 28 -16.24 16.71 -21.97
N PRO A 29 -17.25 17.60 -21.84
CA PRO A 29 -17.42 18.40 -20.62
C PRO A 29 -17.69 17.56 -19.38
N TYR A 30 -18.47 16.47 -19.50
CA TYR A 30 -18.75 15.58 -18.37
C TYR A 30 -17.51 14.80 -17.93
N LEU A 31 -16.66 14.37 -18.88
CA LEU A 31 -15.38 13.73 -18.55
C LEU A 31 -14.43 14.69 -17.85
N LEU A 32 -14.39 15.96 -18.24
CA LEU A 32 -13.58 16.98 -17.56
C LEU A 32 -14.05 17.23 -16.13
N ILE A 33 -15.36 17.36 -15.92
CA ILE A 33 -15.94 17.53 -14.58
C ILE A 33 -15.68 16.27 -13.73
N ALA A 34 -15.91 15.08 -14.27
CA ALA A 34 -15.64 13.83 -13.58
C ALA A 34 -14.16 13.71 -13.18
N LYS A 35 -13.24 14.01 -14.10
CA LYS A 35 -11.79 14.06 -13.82
C LYS A 35 -11.48 15.02 -12.69
N GLN A 36 -12.04 16.23 -12.70
CA GLN A 36 -11.83 17.22 -11.65
C GLN A 36 -12.35 16.75 -10.28
N LEU A 37 -13.53 16.09 -10.23
CA LEU A 37 -14.02 15.51 -8.98
C LEU A 37 -13.12 14.38 -8.49
N VAL A 38 -12.66 13.50 -9.38
CA VAL A 38 -11.76 12.41 -9.02
C VAL A 38 -10.43 12.95 -8.48
N GLU A 39 -9.82 13.92 -9.18
CA GLU A 39 -8.57 14.53 -8.75
C GLU A 39 -8.70 15.28 -7.43
N LYS A 40 -9.86 15.89 -7.19
CA LYS A 40 -10.11 16.65 -5.98
C LYS A 40 -10.41 15.76 -4.78
N TYR A 41 -11.21 14.71 -4.94
CA TYR A 41 -11.75 13.94 -3.81
C TYR A 41 -11.17 12.53 -3.67
N LEU A 42 -10.74 11.89 -4.75
CA LEU A 42 -10.23 10.53 -4.71
C LEU A 42 -8.70 10.49 -4.70
N PHE A 43 -8.07 11.05 -5.73
CA PHE A 43 -6.63 10.93 -5.92
C PHE A 43 -6.12 11.80 -7.06
N SER A 44 -4.98 12.48 -6.87
CA SER A 44 -4.44 13.43 -7.86
C SER A 44 -3.12 13.00 -8.54
N ASP A 45 -2.38 12.03 -8.00
CA ASP A 45 -1.01 11.68 -8.44
C ASP A 45 -0.96 10.46 -9.39
N TRP A 46 -1.42 10.65 -10.62
CA TRP A 46 -1.51 9.60 -11.64
C TRP A 46 -0.18 8.92 -12.00
N ASP A 47 0.95 9.61 -11.82
CA ASP A 47 2.27 9.06 -12.07
C ASP A 47 2.58 7.99 -11.01
N PHE A 48 2.37 8.31 -9.72
CA PHE A 48 2.53 7.31 -8.65
C PHE A 48 1.60 6.12 -8.84
N LEU A 49 0.32 6.34 -9.17
CA LEU A 49 -0.63 5.25 -9.42
C LEU A 49 -0.17 4.33 -10.56
N SER A 50 0.44 4.90 -11.61
CA SER A 50 0.98 4.12 -12.72
C SER A 50 2.15 3.24 -12.28
N PHE A 51 3.08 3.77 -11.48
CA PHE A 51 4.18 2.96 -10.92
C PHE A 51 3.68 1.89 -9.94
N LEU A 52 2.70 2.21 -9.10
CA LEU A 52 2.08 1.25 -8.20
C LEU A 52 1.38 0.12 -8.97
N LEU A 53 0.63 0.46 -10.02
CA LEU A 53 -0.02 -0.52 -10.89
C LEU A 53 1.00 -1.45 -11.55
N VAL A 54 2.12 -0.91 -12.04
CA VAL A 54 3.21 -1.71 -12.60
C VAL A 54 3.77 -2.68 -11.56
N LEU A 55 4.00 -2.25 -10.32
CA LEU A 55 4.47 -3.14 -9.25
C LEU A 55 3.47 -4.26 -8.97
N ILE A 56 2.18 -3.94 -8.83
CA ILE A 56 1.13 -4.92 -8.57
C ILE A 56 1.03 -5.93 -9.73
N LEU A 57 1.18 -5.48 -10.98
CA LEU A 57 1.19 -6.36 -12.15
C LEU A 57 2.40 -7.30 -12.13
N VAL A 58 3.59 -6.79 -11.83
CA VAL A 58 4.80 -7.62 -11.70
C VAL A 58 4.63 -8.65 -10.59
N ASP A 59 4.15 -8.24 -9.42
CA ASP A 59 3.86 -9.14 -8.29
C ASP A 59 2.83 -10.21 -8.67
N THR A 60 1.78 -9.82 -9.40
CA THR A 60 0.74 -10.73 -9.87
C THR A 60 1.29 -11.76 -10.84
N VAL A 61 2.12 -11.34 -11.81
CA VAL A 61 2.77 -12.27 -12.75
C VAL A 61 3.69 -13.23 -12.01
N MET A 62 4.48 -12.75 -11.05
CA MET A 62 5.35 -13.58 -10.21
C MET A 62 4.55 -14.58 -9.36
N GLY A 63 3.42 -14.14 -8.78
CA GLY A 63 2.51 -14.99 -8.01
C GLY A 63 1.82 -16.06 -8.88
N VAL A 64 1.40 -15.71 -10.09
CA VAL A 64 0.83 -16.66 -11.06
C VAL A 64 1.89 -17.67 -11.50
N GLN A 65 3.13 -17.23 -11.77
CA GLN A 65 4.25 -18.12 -12.11
C GLN A 65 4.52 -19.14 -10.99
N ARG A 66 4.48 -18.71 -9.72
CA ARG A 66 4.57 -19.60 -8.55
C ARG A 66 3.44 -20.62 -8.52
N SER A 67 2.19 -20.19 -8.67
CA SER A 67 1.02 -21.09 -8.66
C SER A 67 1.04 -22.08 -9.82
N TRP A 68 1.55 -21.69 -10.98
CA TRP A 68 1.72 -22.60 -12.13
C TRP A 68 2.76 -23.67 -11.82
N LYS A 69 3.90 -23.30 -11.23
CA LYS A 69 4.95 -24.27 -10.80
C LYS A 69 4.43 -25.27 -9.76
N LEU A 70 3.53 -24.82 -8.87
CA LEU A 70 2.92 -25.65 -7.82
C LEU A 70 1.67 -26.43 -8.29
N ARG A 71 1.22 -26.27 -9.55
CA ARG A 71 0.00 -26.87 -10.14
C ARG A 71 -1.28 -26.73 -9.32
N THR A 72 -1.33 -25.80 -8.37
CA THR A 72 -2.49 -25.56 -7.50
C THR A 72 -3.13 -24.23 -7.89
N VAL A 73 -3.81 -24.24 -9.05
CA VAL A 73 -4.62 -23.09 -9.47
C VAL A 73 -5.92 -23.11 -8.67
N SER A 74 -5.95 -22.38 -7.57
CA SER A 74 -7.12 -22.23 -6.71
C SER A 74 -7.70 -20.82 -6.84
N SER A 75 -9.03 -20.69 -6.84
CA SER A 75 -9.75 -19.41 -6.81
C SER A 75 -9.33 -18.49 -5.65
N ARG A 76 -8.77 -19.07 -4.58
CA ARG A 76 -8.14 -18.33 -3.47
C ARG A 76 -6.98 -17.44 -3.90
N GLY A 77 -6.26 -17.77 -4.97
CA GLY A 77 -5.17 -16.93 -5.50
C GLY A 77 -5.71 -15.64 -6.13
N PHE A 78 -6.77 -15.75 -6.93
CA PHE A 78 -7.41 -14.60 -7.57
C PHE A 78 -8.06 -13.65 -6.55
N SER A 79 -8.75 -14.20 -5.54
CA SER A 79 -9.34 -13.40 -4.46
C SER A 79 -8.28 -12.59 -3.69
N ARG A 80 -7.08 -13.13 -3.47
CA ARG A 80 -5.98 -12.40 -2.83
C ARG A 80 -5.50 -11.20 -3.63
N ILE A 81 -5.44 -11.31 -4.96
CA ILE A 81 -5.06 -10.19 -5.85
C ILE A 81 -6.13 -9.10 -5.78
N PHE A 82 -7.42 -9.46 -5.85
CA PHE A 82 -8.51 -8.50 -5.73
C PHE A 82 -8.51 -7.77 -4.38
N ILE A 83 -8.29 -8.49 -3.28
CA ILE A 83 -8.19 -7.90 -1.94
C ILE A 83 -7.01 -6.92 -1.85
N LYS A 84 -5.84 -7.27 -2.41
CA LYS A 84 -4.69 -6.35 -2.49
C LYS A 84 -5.08 -5.06 -3.23
N LEU A 85 -5.73 -5.17 -4.39
CA LEU A 85 -6.14 -4.02 -5.19
C LEU A 85 -7.14 -3.12 -4.44
N CYS A 86 -8.15 -3.70 -3.79
CA CYS A 86 -9.10 -2.95 -2.98
C CYS A 86 -8.41 -2.27 -1.79
N LEU A 87 -7.49 -2.96 -1.10
CA LEU A 87 -6.78 -2.39 0.04
C LEU A 87 -5.93 -1.18 -0.37
N TYR A 88 -5.22 -1.28 -1.49
CA TYR A 88 -4.43 -0.16 -2.01
C TYR A 88 -5.31 0.98 -2.48
N ALA A 89 -6.43 0.72 -3.16
CA ALA A 89 -7.39 1.78 -3.52
C ALA A 89 -7.87 2.56 -2.27
N ASN A 90 -8.19 1.85 -1.18
CA ASN A 90 -8.56 2.51 0.08
C ASN A 90 -7.40 3.30 0.69
N MET A 91 -6.17 2.78 0.66
CA MET A 91 -5.00 3.51 1.16
C MET A 91 -4.68 4.76 0.34
N LEU A 92 -4.86 4.73 -0.99
CA LEU A 92 -4.70 5.92 -1.84
C LEU A 92 -5.73 6.98 -1.48
N ILE A 93 -7.01 6.60 -1.37
CA ILE A 93 -8.09 7.52 -0.99
C ILE A 93 -7.81 8.11 0.41
N LEU A 94 -7.41 7.28 1.37
CA LEU A 94 -7.06 7.73 2.72
C LEU A 94 -5.91 8.74 2.68
N SER A 95 -4.84 8.41 1.97
CA SER A 95 -3.67 9.29 1.80
C SER A 95 -4.04 10.64 1.20
N HIS A 96 -4.85 10.63 0.13
CA HIS A 96 -5.32 11.82 -0.55
C HIS A 96 -6.20 12.69 0.36
N VAL A 97 -7.16 12.08 1.07
CA VAL A 97 -8.04 12.81 1.99
C VAL A 97 -7.25 13.42 3.15
N MET A 98 -6.27 12.70 3.69
CA MET A 98 -5.43 13.17 4.80
C MET A 98 -4.48 14.32 4.42
N THR A 99 -4.09 14.42 3.16
CA THR A 99 -3.15 15.47 2.71
C THR A 99 -3.86 16.69 2.11
N HIS A 100 -5.02 16.49 1.46
CA HIS A 100 -5.73 17.55 0.74
C HIS A 100 -6.90 18.19 1.50
N PHE A 101 -7.17 17.78 2.75
CA PHE A 101 -8.22 18.45 3.53
C PHE A 101 -7.80 19.87 3.92
N THR A 102 -8.72 20.82 3.75
CA THR A 102 -8.49 22.21 4.11
C THR A 102 -9.17 22.53 5.44
N VAL A 103 -8.43 23.12 6.38
CA VAL A 103 -8.98 23.62 7.63
C VAL A 103 -9.12 25.13 7.52
N ARG A 104 -10.36 25.65 7.55
CA ARG A 104 -10.67 27.08 7.41
C ARG A 104 -10.10 27.71 6.11
N GLY A 105 -10.09 26.95 5.03
CA GLY A 105 -9.60 27.42 3.72
C GLY A 105 -8.07 27.41 3.57
N ASN A 106 -7.32 27.08 4.62
CA ASN A 106 -5.87 26.92 4.53
C ASN A 106 -5.51 25.46 4.22
N PRO A 107 -4.50 25.23 3.36
CA PRO A 107 -3.98 23.88 3.11
C PRO A 107 -3.36 23.32 4.38
N ASN A 108 -3.55 22.02 4.61
CA ASN A 108 -2.93 21.36 5.74
C ASN A 108 -1.46 21.06 5.42
N VAL A 109 -0.53 21.73 6.10
CA VAL A 109 0.92 21.50 5.93
C VAL A 109 1.40 20.35 6.82
N LEU A 110 0.74 20.09 7.95
CA LEU A 110 1.16 19.10 8.93
C LEU A 110 1.06 17.66 8.43
N PHE A 111 0.13 17.37 7.52
CA PHE A 111 -0.07 16.01 6.99
C PHE A 111 0.54 15.80 5.59
N GLN A 112 1.25 16.79 5.01
CA GLN A 112 1.90 16.65 3.69
C GLN A 112 3.08 15.65 3.66
N TRP A 113 3.49 15.09 4.79
CA TRP A 113 4.47 14.00 4.80
C TRP A 113 3.79 12.62 4.75
N PHE A 114 2.49 12.58 5.03
CA PHE A 114 1.75 11.34 5.20
C PHE A 114 1.56 10.60 3.87
N ASP A 115 1.40 11.31 2.77
CA ASP A 115 1.40 10.75 1.42
C ASP A 115 2.72 10.06 1.08
N TYR A 116 3.86 10.74 1.26
CA TYR A 116 5.18 10.14 1.02
C TYR A 116 5.38 8.89 1.89
N PHE A 117 4.93 8.93 3.14
CA PHE A 117 4.98 7.78 4.03
C PHE A 117 4.10 6.63 3.53
N MET A 118 2.83 6.89 3.20
CA MET A 118 1.88 5.87 2.72
C MET A 118 2.32 5.26 1.39
N TYR A 119 2.80 6.10 0.46
CA TYR A 119 3.32 5.66 -0.83
C TYR A 119 4.58 4.80 -0.65
N SER A 120 5.51 5.22 0.20
CA SER A 120 6.70 4.45 0.54
C SER A 120 6.33 3.09 1.15
N CYS A 121 5.36 3.05 2.06
CA CYS A 121 4.87 1.81 2.67
C CYS A 121 4.26 0.86 1.64
N MET A 122 3.43 1.37 0.71
CA MET A 122 2.84 0.55 -0.36
C MET A 122 3.92 0.00 -1.30
N MET A 123 4.85 0.84 -1.74
CA MET A 123 5.95 0.43 -2.62
C MET A 123 6.87 -0.58 -1.93
N ALA A 124 7.22 -0.37 -0.66
CA ALA A 124 8.05 -1.28 0.12
C ALA A 124 7.37 -2.64 0.29
N ARG A 125 6.06 -2.67 0.57
CA ARG A 125 5.29 -3.91 0.72
C ARG A 125 5.23 -4.71 -0.58
N GLU A 126 4.99 -4.06 -1.71
CA GLU A 126 4.99 -4.74 -3.01
C GLU A 126 6.40 -5.19 -3.43
N GLY A 127 7.42 -4.38 -3.17
CA GLY A 127 8.82 -4.78 -3.36
C GLY A 127 9.21 -6.01 -2.53
N LEU A 128 8.75 -6.09 -1.28
CA LEU A 128 8.98 -7.24 -0.41
C LEU A 128 8.25 -8.49 -0.91
N SER A 129 7.01 -8.33 -1.41
CA SER A 129 6.23 -9.41 -2.03
C SER A 129 6.93 -10.01 -3.25
N ILE A 130 7.45 -9.16 -4.14
CA ILE A 130 8.25 -9.59 -5.30
C ILE A 130 9.53 -10.31 -4.83
N LEU A 131 10.21 -9.78 -3.81
CA LEU A 131 11.41 -10.40 -3.27
C LEU A 131 11.14 -11.78 -2.67
N GLU A 132 10.00 -11.99 -2.01
CA GLU A 132 9.56 -13.31 -1.55
C GLU A 132 9.41 -14.28 -2.72
N HIS A 133 8.75 -13.85 -3.81
CA HIS A 133 8.60 -14.66 -5.00
C HIS A 133 9.94 -15.02 -5.66
N ILE A 134 10.87 -14.06 -5.76
CA ILE A 134 12.23 -14.30 -6.27
C ILE A 134 12.97 -15.30 -5.37
N ALA A 135 12.92 -15.11 -4.05
CA ALA A 135 13.56 -16.01 -3.08
C ALA A 135 13.01 -17.44 -3.15
N PHE A 136 11.73 -17.60 -3.49
CA PHE A 136 11.11 -18.90 -3.70
C PHE A 136 11.57 -19.58 -5.01
N ILE A 137 11.72 -18.81 -6.10
CA ILE A 137 12.12 -19.35 -7.40
C ILE A 137 13.62 -19.68 -7.42
N GLU A 138 14.46 -18.75 -6.94
CA GLU A 138 15.92 -18.84 -6.97
C GLU A 138 16.50 -18.44 -5.59
N PRO A 139 16.48 -19.35 -4.60
CA PRO A 139 16.91 -19.06 -3.22
C PRO A 139 18.41 -18.73 -3.09
N ARG A 140 19.18 -18.90 -4.17
CA ARG A 140 20.60 -18.58 -4.25
C ARG A 140 20.87 -17.09 -4.48
N MET A 141 19.94 -16.35 -5.08
CA MET A 141 20.09 -14.92 -5.38
C MET A 141 19.78 -14.00 -4.18
N VAL A 142 19.11 -14.52 -3.14
CA VAL A 142 18.74 -13.75 -1.95
C VAL A 142 19.52 -14.23 -0.72
N PRO A 143 20.26 -13.33 -0.02
CA PRO A 143 20.97 -13.66 1.21
C PRO A 143 20.08 -14.36 2.24
N LYS A 144 20.64 -15.37 2.93
CA LYS A 144 19.91 -16.20 3.91
C LYS A 144 19.24 -15.37 5.01
N ALA A 145 19.89 -14.31 5.46
CA ALA A 145 19.37 -13.40 6.50
C ALA A 145 18.09 -12.67 6.06
N LEU A 146 18.00 -12.25 4.79
CA LEU A 146 16.80 -11.62 4.25
C LEU A 146 15.66 -12.63 4.13
N ARG A 147 15.94 -13.85 3.63
CA ARG A 147 14.93 -14.91 3.53
C ARG A 147 14.29 -15.27 4.87
N LEU A 148 15.09 -15.33 5.94
CA LEU A 148 14.59 -15.56 7.31
C LEU A 148 13.67 -14.44 7.78
N ARG A 149 14.03 -13.17 7.55
CA ARG A 149 13.18 -12.03 7.94
C ARG A 149 11.90 -11.93 7.13
N LEU A 150 11.95 -12.23 5.83
CA LEU A 150 10.76 -12.29 4.98
C LEU A 150 9.80 -13.39 5.42
N ALA A 151 10.32 -14.57 5.80
CA ALA A 151 9.50 -15.67 6.30
C ALA A 151 8.76 -15.31 7.59
N VAL A 152 9.44 -14.64 8.54
CA VAL A 152 8.80 -14.14 9.77
C VAL A 152 7.67 -13.14 9.46
N ILE A 153 7.90 -12.20 8.53
CA ILE A 153 6.89 -11.21 8.14
C ILE A 153 5.70 -11.85 7.40
N ALA A 154 5.91 -12.94 6.68
CA ALA A 154 4.87 -13.64 5.93
C ALA A 154 3.97 -14.53 6.82
N ASP A 155 4.57 -15.19 7.82
CA ASP A 155 3.85 -16.06 8.77
C ASP A 155 3.18 -15.25 9.90
N GLU A 156 3.77 -14.12 10.31
CA GLU A 156 3.20 -13.20 11.30
C GLU A 156 2.46 -12.07 10.60
N GLY A 157 1.19 -12.30 10.24
CA GLY A 157 0.30 -11.22 9.79
C GLY A 157 0.09 -10.18 10.90
N ILE A 158 0.99 -9.20 11.02
CA ILE A 158 0.94 -8.01 11.89
C ILE A 158 0.38 -8.29 13.29
N VAL A 159 1.14 -8.98 14.14
CA VAL A 159 1.03 -8.82 15.59
C VAL A 159 2.45 -8.67 16.13
N ALA A 160 2.68 -7.60 16.88
CA ALA A 160 3.95 -7.18 17.47
C ALA A 160 4.97 -6.55 16.50
N ILE A 161 4.84 -5.23 16.30
CA ILE A 161 6.03 -4.40 16.46
C ILE A 161 6.22 -4.30 17.98
N PRO A 162 7.23 -4.91 18.61
CA PRO A 162 7.68 -4.42 19.89
C PRO A 162 8.19 -3.02 19.60
N SER A 163 7.41 -2.02 20.01
CA SER A 163 7.80 -0.64 19.90
C SER A 163 9.19 -0.48 20.49
N ALA A 164 10.15 -0.07 19.66
CA ALA A 164 11.47 0.36 20.12
C ALA A 164 11.42 1.58 21.07
N ALA A 165 10.22 2.06 21.43
CA ALA A 165 9.98 3.02 22.50
C ALA A 165 9.90 2.41 23.92
N SER A 166 9.97 1.07 24.08
CA SER A 166 10.08 0.43 25.41
C SER A 166 11.52 0.03 25.75
N ALA A 167 12.50 0.90 25.45
CA ALA A 167 13.90 0.74 25.87
C ALA A 167 14.43 1.97 26.63
N ALA A 168 13.56 2.85 27.12
CA ALA A 168 13.95 4.01 27.90
C ALA A 168 12.91 4.37 28.97
N ALA A 169 12.88 3.60 30.06
CA ALA A 169 12.48 4.10 31.36
C ALA A 169 13.28 3.34 32.42
N PRO A 170 14.14 4.00 33.21
CA PRO A 170 14.76 3.36 34.35
C PRO A 170 13.65 3.00 35.35
N GLU A 171 13.68 1.74 35.77
CA GLU A 171 12.86 1.15 36.82
C GLU A 171 12.75 2.11 38.03
N PRO A 172 11.56 2.57 38.43
CA PRO A 172 11.44 3.33 39.66
C PRO A 172 11.71 2.37 40.82
N ALA A 173 12.79 2.65 41.55
CA ALA A 173 13.19 1.95 42.76
C ALA A 173 11.97 1.70 43.66
N GLN A 174 11.66 0.44 43.93
CA GLN A 174 10.64 0.08 44.91
C GLN A 174 11.11 0.54 46.30
N PRO A 175 10.22 1.10 47.14
CA PRO A 175 10.58 1.48 48.49
C PRO A 175 10.81 0.20 49.30
N VAL A 176 11.99 0.10 49.90
CA VAL A 176 12.38 -0.94 50.85
C VAL A 176 11.35 -0.95 51.99
N THR A 177 10.43 -1.92 51.98
CA THR A 177 9.63 -2.25 53.16
C THR A 177 10.55 -2.88 54.18
N ALA A 178 10.96 -2.09 55.17
CA ALA A 178 11.66 -2.54 56.35
C ALA A 178 10.78 -3.52 57.13
N SER A 179 11.02 -4.82 56.98
CA SER A 179 10.53 -5.82 57.92
C SER A 179 11.30 -5.66 59.21
N ILE A 180 10.61 -5.14 60.24
CA ILE A 180 11.11 -5.10 61.62
C ILE A 180 11.08 -6.55 62.14
N GLU A 181 12.23 -7.20 62.09
CA GLU A 181 12.48 -8.47 62.78
C GLU A 181 12.76 -8.15 64.25
N SER A 182 11.79 -8.41 65.12
CA SER A 182 11.99 -8.29 66.58
C SER A 182 12.80 -9.49 67.09
N PRO A 183 13.83 -9.29 67.93
CA PRO A 183 14.75 -10.34 68.36
C PRO A 183 14.13 -11.32 69.38
N PRO A 184 14.68 -12.54 69.49
CA PRO A 184 14.17 -13.56 70.41
C PRO A 184 14.46 -13.19 71.86
N ILE A 185 13.43 -13.24 72.72
CA ILE A 185 13.59 -13.15 74.16
C ILE A 185 13.87 -14.57 74.68
N ASP A 186 15.14 -14.86 74.94
CA ASP A 186 15.53 -15.96 75.81
C ASP A 186 15.36 -15.53 77.26
N GLY A 187 14.59 -16.32 78.02
CA GLY A 187 14.86 -16.49 79.45
C GLY A 187 13.68 -16.69 80.40
N VAL A 188 13.71 -17.85 81.07
CA VAL A 188 13.66 -17.97 82.55
C VAL A 188 12.27 -18.18 83.22
N LEU A 189 12.18 -19.31 83.96
CA LEU A 189 11.27 -19.66 85.09
C LEU A 189 9.78 -19.88 84.72
N GLN A 190 9.16 -21.06 84.90
CA GLN A 190 9.10 -21.97 86.05
C GLN A 190 8.71 -23.39 85.60
#